data_AF-A0A846W3M4-F1
#
_entry.id   AF-A0A846W3M4-F1
#
_cell.length_a   1.000
_cell.length_b   1.000
_cell.length_c   1.000
_cell.angle_alpha   90.00
_cell.angle_beta   90.00
_cell.angle_gamma   90.00
#
_symmetry.space_group_name_H-M   'P 1'
#
loop_
_entity.id
_entity.type
_entity.pdbx_description
1 polymer ?
#
loop_
_entity_poly.entity_id
_entity_poly.type
_entity_poly.pdbx_seq_one_letter_code
_entity_poly.pdbx_strand_id
1 'polypeptide(L)'
;MLVRIRPGAELTGAEREFVECLSAYSSPGLALIDPQVGDRRLDAVVVTPRGITVFDVLGFRRRQSGLLAMSRTGAWTISDSPLELEAGPSSGLTDRLEHGVHAVRVALEHALQESRHVCGAVVLVPYRGVVVRPARTALRPGLDVLVANTVDAHELRVYLENFSVGPREWTVERVLNTCAALGLADLAPTRTELTDDGFPAKRPDPAPRAPRPRRVEPPAPPTEPAKEGKLAGLIVFGLAVLGMLIVLVMVILALLTDSPSPRTVSDITESTTPAPVTVTHRPAHCWPFQSDC
;
A
#
# COMPACT_ATOMS: atom_id res chain seq x y z
N MET A 1 -23.41 11.14 9.04
CA MET A 1 -22.22 11.96 9.24
C MET A 1 -22.64 13.34 9.69
N LEU A 2 -22.06 13.82 10.78
CA LEU A 2 -22.26 15.18 11.30
C LEU A 2 -21.44 16.18 10.47
N VAL A 3 -22.05 17.29 10.09
CA VAL A 3 -21.36 18.40 9.41
C VAL A 3 -21.44 19.66 10.27
N ARG A 4 -20.32 20.37 10.38
CA ARG A 4 -20.17 21.61 11.16
C ARG A 4 -19.42 22.62 10.31
N ILE A 5 -20.08 23.72 9.98
CA ILE A 5 -19.53 24.77 9.12
C ILE A 5 -19.16 25.95 10.02
N ARG A 6 -17.94 26.49 9.83
CA ARG A 6 -17.52 27.70 10.55
C ARG A 6 -18.54 28.84 10.35
N PRO A 7 -18.98 29.54 11.42
CA PRO A 7 -19.87 30.68 11.28
C PRO A 7 -19.27 31.75 10.38
N GLY A 8 -20.05 32.26 9.42
CA GLY A 8 -19.60 33.25 8.45
C GLY A 8 -18.65 32.70 7.37
N ALA A 9 -18.57 31.38 7.19
CA ALA A 9 -17.90 30.80 6.03
C ALA A 9 -18.69 31.06 4.75
N GLU A 10 -18.02 31.63 3.75
CA GLU A 10 -18.53 31.75 2.39
C GLU A 10 -18.03 30.57 1.56
N LEU A 11 -18.91 29.60 1.32
CA LEU A 11 -18.58 28.39 0.58
C LEU A 11 -18.77 28.58 -0.92
N THR A 12 -17.80 28.12 -1.69
CA THR A 12 -17.85 27.99 -3.16
C THR A 12 -18.97 27.04 -3.60
N GLY A 13 -19.25 26.98 -4.91
CA GLY A 13 -20.18 25.99 -5.46
C GLY A 13 -19.74 24.55 -5.17
N ALA A 14 -18.45 24.28 -5.36
CA ALA A 14 -17.84 22.97 -5.13
C ALA A 14 -17.87 22.55 -3.66
N GLU A 15 -17.55 23.45 -2.72
CA GLU A 15 -17.61 23.16 -1.28
C GLU A 15 -19.03 22.87 -0.82
N ARG A 16 -20.04 23.59 -1.35
CA ARG A 16 -21.45 23.30 -1.04
C ARG A 16 -21.87 21.91 -1.53
N GLU A 17 -21.47 21.55 -2.75
CA GLU A 17 -21.72 20.22 -3.31
C GLU A 17 -21.00 19.12 -2.50
N PHE A 18 -19.77 19.37 -2.06
CA PHE A 18 -19.04 18.48 -1.17
C PHE A 18 -19.71 18.31 0.20
N VAL A 19 -20.21 19.39 0.80
CA VAL A 19 -21.00 19.35 2.04
C VAL A 19 -22.27 18.52 1.87
N GLU A 20 -22.96 18.66 0.74
CA GLU A 20 -24.14 17.87 0.43
C GLU A 20 -23.79 16.37 0.32
N CYS A 21 -22.68 16.02 -0.34
CA CYS A 21 -22.17 14.64 -0.38
C CYS A 21 -21.91 14.08 1.02
N LEU A 22 -21.20 14.84 1.87
CA LEU A 22 -20.89 14.41 3.23
C LEU A 22 -22.14 14.23 4.09
N SER A 23 -23.10 15.14 3.98
CA SER A 23 -24.36 15.10 4.73
C SER A 23 -25.22 13.89 4.34
N ALA A 24 -25.11 13.42 3.09
CA ALA A 24 -25.81 12.24 2.60
C ALA A 24 -25.21 10.91 3.11
N TYR A 25 -24.03 10.92 3.73
CA TYR A 25 -23.40 9.71 4.23
C TYR A 25 -23.97 9.25 5.57
N SER A 26 -24.41 7.99 5.60
CA SER A 26 -24.87 7.29 6.80
C SER A 26 -23.73 6.79 7.69
N SER A 27 -22.47 6.87 7.23
CA SER A 27 -21.32 6.42 7.98
C SER A 27 -20.97 7.40 9.11
N PRO A 28 -20.53 6.90 10.29
CA PRO A 28 -20.11 7.76 11.40
C PRO A 28 -18.94 8.66 10.99
N GLY A 29 -19.04 9.93 11.33
CA GLY A 29 -18.00 10.92 11.08
C GLY A 29 -18.41 12.32 11.47
N LEU A 30 -17.40 13.17 11.66
CA LEU A 30 -17.54 14.60 11.86
C LEU A 30 -16.77 15.32 10.77
N ALA A 31 -17.48 16.07 9.92
CA ALA A 31 -16.89 16.97 8.95
C ALA A 31 -16.90 18.40 9.48
N LEU A 32 -15.70 18.97 9.65
CA LEU A 32 -15.48 20.37 9.99
C LEU A 32 -15.16 21.09 8.68
N ILE A 33 -16.03 22.01 8.28
CA ILE A 33 -15.95 22.73 7.01
C ILE A 33 -15.42 24.12 7.27
N ASP A 34 -14.46 24.50 6.43
CA ASP A 34 -13.75 25.76 6.51
C ASP A 34 -13.06 26.02 7.87
N PRO A 35 -12.40 25.02 8.50
CA PRO A 35 -11.74 25.23 9.78
C PRO A 35 -10.47 26.06 9.64
N GLN A 36 -10.18 26.85 10.68
CA GLN A 36 -8.90 27.52 10.85
C GLN A 36 -8.06 26.73 11.86
N VAL A 37 -6.94 26.18 11.41
CA VAL A 37 -6.01 25.40 12.24
C VAL A 37 -4.66 26.11 12.24
N GLY A 38 -4.31 26.68 13.39
CA GLY A 38 -3.16 27.59 13.48
C GLY A 38 -3.37 28.85 12.64
N ASP A 39 -2.41 29.12 11.75
CA ASP A 39 -2.44 30.24 10.80
C ASP A 39 -3.07 29.87 9.44
N ARG A 40 -3.60 28.65 9.30
CA ARG A 40 -4.11 28.13 8.02
C ARG A 40 -5.60 27.91 8.02
N ARG A 41 -6.22 28.32 6.92
CA ARG A 41 -7.60 27.99 6.56
C ARG A 41 -7.58 26.76 5.66
N LEU A 42 -8.38 25.76 5.98
CA LEU A 42 -8.50 24.50 5.24
C LEU A 42 -9.93 24.38 4.70
N ASP A 43 -10.13 23.69 3.57
CA ASP A 43 -11.48 23.57 2.99
C ASP A 43 -12.35 22.63 3.87
N ALA A 44 -11.78 21.49 4.31
CA ALA A 44 -12.41 20.67 5.34
C ALA A 44 -11.43 19.77 6.11
N VAL A 45 -11.83 19.37 7.32
CA VAL A 45 -11.22 18.30 8.11
C VAL A 45 -12.30 17.31 8.49
N VAL A 46 -12.18 16.06 8.05
CA VAL A 46 -13.13 14.99 8.36
C VAL A 46 -12.49 14.03 9.35
N VAL A 47 -13.14 13.86 10.49
CA VAL A 47 -12.78 12.89 11.53
C VAL A 47 -13.72 11.71 11.41
N THR A 48 -13.18 10.53 11.16
CA THR A 48 -13.92 9.26 11.18
C THR A 48 -13.44 8.42 12.36
N PRO A 49 -14.17 7.36 12.76
CA PRO A 49 -13.65 6.42 13.76
C PRO A 49 -12.29 5.80 13.42
N ARG A 50 -11.89 5.81 12.14
CA ARG A 50 -10.67 5.17 11.62
C ARG A 50 -9.49 6.13 11.46
N GLY A 51 -9.72 7.44 11.48
CA GLY A 51 -8.67 8.45 11.29
C GLY A 51 -9.20 9.81 10.85
N ILE A 52 -8.27 10.69 10.49
CA ILE A 52 -8.56 12.08 10.12
C ILE A 52 -8.08 12.32 8.68
N THR A 53 -8.93 12.94 7.87
CA THR A 53 -8.57 13.39 6.53
C THR A 53 -8.71 14.90 6.44
N VAL A 54 -7.64 15.57 5.97
CA VAL A 54 -7.70 16.96 5.52
C VAL A 54 -8.11 16.97 4.05
N PHE A 55 -9.11 17.75 3.70
CA PHE A 55 -9.60 17.86 2.34
C PHE A 55 -9.34 19.24 1.77
N ASP A 56 -8.89 19.23 0.52
CA ASP A 56 -8.91 20.37 -0.37
C ASP A 56 -10.01 20.13 -1.42
N VAL A 57 -10.95 21.07 -1.59
CA VAL A 57 -12.13 20.92 -2.44
C VAL A 57 -12.03 21.87 -3.63
N LEU A 58 -12.03 21.32 -4.83
CA LEU A 58 -11.72 22.07 -6.05
C LEU A 58 -12.82 21.90 -7.09
N GLY A 59 -13.52 23.00 -7.38
CA GLY A 59 -14.48 23.09 -8.46
C GLY A 59 -13.83 23.29 -9.82
N PHE A 60 -14.53 22.85 -10.86
CA PHE A 60 -14.11 23.03 -12.24
C PHE A 60 -14.57 24.39 -12.75
N ARG A 61 -13.67 25.15 -13.38
CA ARG A 61 -14.01 26.43 -14.01
C ARG A 61 -14.91 26.25 -15.23
N ARG A 62 -14.80 25.11 -15.92
CA ARG A 62 -15.64 24.73 -17.07
C ARG A 62 -15.89 23.23 -17.10
N ARG A 63 -16.85 22.79 -17.90
CA ARG A 63 -17.10 21.35 -18.11
C ARG A 63 -15.89 20.70 -18.81
N GLN A 64 -15.19 19.79 -18.13
CA GLN A 64 -14.09 18.99 -18.69
C GLN A 64 -14.26 17.52 -18.29
N SER A 65 -14.51 16.66 -19.28
CA SER A 65 -14.62 15.21 -19.10
C SER A 65 -13.42 14.50 -19.71
N GLY A 66 -13.01 13.38 -19.13
CA GLY A 66 -11.96 12.54 -19.70
C GLY A 66 -11.02 11.92 -18.68
N LEU A 67 -9.80 11.66 -19.13
CA LEU A 67 -8.78 11.00 -18.33
C LEU A 67 -7.97 12.02 -17.53
N LEU A 68 -8.09 11.99 -16.22
CA LEU A 68 -7.28 12.75 -15.28
C LEU A 68 -5.86 12.16 -15.24
N ALA A 69 -4.90 12.93 -15.73
CA ALA A 69 -3.49 12.66 -15.57
C ALA A 69 -2.90 13.68 -14.59
N MET A 70 -2.20 13.17 -13.59
CA MET A 70 -1.62 13.99 -12.53
C MET A 70 -0.12 13.81 -12.49
N SER A 71 0.57 14.90 -12.24
CA SER A 71 1.99 14.91 -11.96
C SER A 71 2.21 15.43 -10.55
N ARG A 72 3.24 14.92 -9.88
CA ARG A 72 3.63 15.38 -8.54
C ARG A 72 4.16 16.81 -8.56
N THR A 73 4.83 17.19 -9.63
CA THR A 73 5.52 18.49 -9.78
C THR A 73 4.98 19.32 -10.95
N GLY A 74 4.20 18.70 -11.85
CA GLY A 74 3.64 19.35 -13.04
C GLY A 74 2.17 19.69 -12.91
N ALA A 75 1.66 20.43 -13.90
CA ALA A 75 0.24 20.70 -14.03
C ALA A 75 -0.55 19.41 -14.25
N TRP A 76 -1.77 19.37 -13.72
CA TRP A 76 -2.70 18.26 -13.93
C TRP A 76 -3.46 18.52 -15.23
N THR A 77 -3.80 17.44 -15.93
CA THR A 77 -4.49 17.51 -17.21
C THR A 77 -5.70 16.58 -17.23
N ILE A 78 -6.65 16.92 -18.09
CA ILE A 78 -7.75 16.04 -18.50
C ILE A 78 -7.65 15.85 -20.01
N SER A 79 -7.41 14.62 -20.46
CA SER A 79 -7.27 14.28 -21.88
C SER A 79 -6.33 15.26 -22.61
N ASP A 80 -5.11 15.41 -22.10
CA ASP A 80 -4.03 16.28 -22.62
C ASP A 80 -4.28 17.80 -22.56
N SER A 81 -5.45 18.24 -22.07
CA SER A 81 -5.74 19.65 -21.83
C SER A 81 -5.46 20.01 -20.37
N PRO A 82 -4.91 21.20 -20.06
CA PRO A 82 -4.76 21.65 -18.69
C PRO A 82 -6.08 21.58 -17.90
N LEU A 83 -6.00 21.13 -16.65
CA LEU A 83 -7.12 21.13 -15.72
C LEU A 83 -7.43 22.57 -15.31
N GLU A 84 -8.65 23.03 -15.55
CA GLU A 84 -9.08 24.39 -15.23
C GLU A 84 -9.98 24.40 -14.00
N LEU A 85 -9.43 24.86 -12.88
CA LEU A 85 -10.10 24.92 -11.59
C LEU A 85 -10.53 26.35 -11.25
N GLU A 86 -11.57 26.48 -10.44
CA GLU A 86 -12.05 27.78 -9.95
C GLU A 86 -11.00 28.50 -9.11
N ALA A 87 -10.24 27.75 -8.30
CA ALA A 87 -9.19 28.27 -7.43
C ALA A 87 -7.90 28.72 -8.17
N GLY A 88 -7.84 28.58 -9.50
CA GLY A 88 -6.68 28.90 -10.31
C GLY A 88 -5.91 27.67 -10.80
N PRO A 89 -4.61 27.81 -11.13
CA PRO A 89 -3.82 26.72 -11.70
C PRO A 89 -3.61 25.58 -10.68
N SER A 90 -3.50 24.34 -11.18
CA SER A 90 -3.31 23.16 -10.32
C SER A 90 -1.90 23.03 -9.71
N SER A 91 -0.98 23.94 -10.05
CA SER A 91 0.38 23.95 -9.52
C SER A 91 0.38 24.32 -8.03
N GLY A 92 1.09 23.54 -7.20
CA GLY A 92 1.23 23.81 -5.77
C GLY A 92 0.05 23.32 -4.90
N LEU A 93 -0.98 22.69 -5.49
CA LEU A 93 -2.08 22.09 -4.72
C LEU A 93 -1.59 20.98 -3.78
N THR A 94 -0.67 20.14 -4.24
CA THR A 94 -0.08 19.09 -3.41
C THR A 94 0.62 19.70 -2.20
N ASP A 95 1.43 20.75 -2.39
CA ASP A 95 2.15 21.42 -1.30
C ASP A 95 1.18 22.10 -0.32
N ARG A 96 0.11 22.71 -0.82
CA ARG A 96 -0.95 23.30 0.00
C ARG A 96 -1.59 22.26 0.90
N LEU A 97 -2.01 21.12 0.34
CA LEU A 97 -2.60 20.03 1.08
C LEU A 97 -1.61 19.42 2.09
N GLU A 98 -0.34 19.25 1.70
CA GLU A 98 0.71 18.77 2.61
C GLU A 98 0.91 19.69 3.81
N HIS A 99 0.93 21.00 3.59
CA HIS A 99 1.01 21.97 4.68
C HIS A 99 -0.24 21.92 5.57
N GLY A 100 -1.43 21.72 5.02
CA GLY A 100 -2.67 21.55 5.79
C GLY A 100 -2.65 20.29 6.66
N VAL A 101 -2.25 19.16 6.08
CA VAL A 101 -2.04 17.89 6.81
C VAL A 101 -0.99 18.07 7.91
N HIS A 102 0.11 18.77 7.62
CA HIS A 102 1.15 19.03 8.61
C HIS A 102 0.63 19.89 9.77
N ALA A 103 -0.11 20.97 9.50
CA ALA A 103 -0.69 21.83 10.53
C ALA A 103 -1.62 21.05 11.47
N VAL A 104 -2.47 20.17 10.93
CA VAL A 104 -3.33 19.29 11.72
C VAL A 104 -2.51 18.31 12.56
N ARG A 105 -1.47 17.69 11.99
CA ARG A 105 -0.59 16.78 12.75
C ARG A 105 0.10 17.47 13.91
N VAL A 106 0.67 18.65 13.68
CA VAL A 106 1.35 19.45 14.72
C VAL A 106 0.37 19.84 15.82
N ALA A 107 -0.83 20.28 15.49
CA ALA A 107 -1.85 20.62 16.47
C ALA A 107 -2.24 19.42 17.36
N LEU A 108 -2.39 18.23 16.76
CA LEU A 108 -2.66 16.99 17.50
C LEU A 108 -1.49 16.57 18.39
N GLU A 109 -0.26 16.66 17.88
CA GLU A 109 0.97 16.32 18.60
C GLU A 109 1.18 17.23 19.81
N HIS A 110 0.93 18.54 19.67
CA HIS A 110 0.95 19.49 20.77
C HIS A 110 -0.08 19.17 21.86
N ALA A 111 -1.21 18.58 21.47
CA ALA A 111 -2.24 18.09 22.38
C ALA A 111 -2.00 16.64 22.87
N LEU A 112 -0.82 16.06 22.61
CA LEU A 112 -0.42 14.69 22.97
C LEU A 112 -1.36 13.61 22.40
N GLN A 113 -2.00 13.88 21.25
CA GLN A 113 -2.83 12.92 20.52
C GLN A 113 -2.03 12.23 19.41
N GLU A 114 -2.40 11.00 19.05
CA GLU A 114 -1.71 10.30 17.95
C GLU A 114 -2.07 10.93 16.60
N SER A 115 -1.06 11.38 15.86
CA SER A 115 -1.14 12.04 14.55
C SER A 115 -0.95 11.11 13.35
N ARG A 116 -0.61 9.82 13.59
CA ARG A 116 -0.24 8.84 12.54
C ARG A 116 -1.34 8.57 11.51
N HIS A 117 -2.61 8.77 11.88
CA HIS A 117 -3.76 8.53 11.00
C HIS A 117 -4.32 9.83 10.40
N VAL A 118 -3.51 10.88 10.28
CA VAL A 118 -3.86 12.06 9.50
C VAL A 118 -3.35 11.88 8.07
N CYS A 119 -4.23 11.92 7.09
CA CYS A 119 -3.89 11.95 5.68
C CYS A 119 -4.56 13.14 4.99
N GLY A 120 -4.22 13.37 3.73
CA GLY A 120 -4.87 14.39 2.90
C GLY A 120 -5.59 13.77 1.72
N ALA A 121 -6.60 14.47 1.22
CA ALA A 121 -7.14 14.19 -0.10
C ALA A 121 -7.59 15.48 -0.79
N VAL A 122 -7.45 15.51 -2.12
CA VAL A 122 -8.08 16.55 -2.95
C VAL A 122 -9.38 15.97 -3.50
N VAL A 123 -10.49 16.68 -3.36
CA VAL A 123 -11.77 16.34 -3.98
C VAL A 123 -12.00 17.27 -5.15
N LEU A 124 -11.94 16.71 -6.35
CA LEU A 124 -12.30 17.32 -7.60
C LEU A 124 -13.82 17.22 -7.77
N VAL A 125 -14.50 18.37 -7.86
CA VAL A 125 -15.95 18.47 -8.01
C VAL A 125 -16.28 18.92 -9.43
N PRO A 126 -16.48 17.97 -10.38
CA PRO A 126 -16.88 18.31 -11.73
C PRO A 126 -18.38 18.62 -11.80
N TYR A 127 -18.79 19.38 -12.81
CA TYR A 127 -20.20 19.62 -13.13
C TYR A 127 -20.99 18.30 -13.24
N ARG A 128 -22.24 18.30 -12.79
CA ARG A 128 -23.14 17.13 -12.96
C ARG A 128 -23.20 16.68 -14.43
N GLY A 129 -23.09 15.37 -14.62
CA GLY A 129 -23.03 14.71 -15.93
C GLY A 129 -21.63 14.70 -16.59
N VAL A 130 -20.63 15.35 -16.01
CA VAL A 130 -19.23 15.26 -16.44
C VAL A 130 -18.59 14.05 -15.79
N VAL A 131 -17.92 13.23 -16.61
CA VAL A 131 -17.21 12.04 -16.16
C VAL A 131 -15.72 12.28 -16.23
N VAL A 132 -15.05 12.15 -15.09
CA VAL A 132 -13.58 12.19 -14.96
C VAL A 132 -13.10 10.85 -14.42
N ARG A 133 -12.07 10.28 -15.04
CA ARG A 133 -11.50 8.98 -14.65
C ARG A 133 -9.97 9.05 -14.62
N PRO A 134 -9.26 8.36 -13.70
CA PRO A 134 -9.82 7.56 -12.62
C PRO A 134 -10.57 8.43 -11.61
N ALA A 135 -11.59 7.88 -10.97
CA ALA A 135 -12.33 8.59 -9.93
C ALA A 135 -11.59 8.62 -8.58
N ARG A 136 -10.55 7.79 -8.42
CA ARG A 136 -9.58 7.85 -7.33
C ARG A 136 -8.20 7.55 -7.86
N THR A 137 -7.22 8.37 -7.48
CA THR A 137 -5.82 8.16 -7.81
C THR A 137 -4.93 8.59 -6.64
N ALA A 138 -3.96 7.75 -6.26
CA ALA A 138 -2.99 8.10 -5.23
C ALA A 138 -1.91 9.03 -5.81
N LEU A 139 -1.70 10.20 -5.19
CA LEU A 139 -0.59 11.10 -5.54
C LEU A 139 0.72 10.60 -4.93
N ARG A 140 0.66 10.17 -3.67
CA ARG A 140 1.74 9.60 -2.88
C ARG A 140 1.16 8.91 -1.65
N PRO A 141 1.95 8.14 -0.88
CA PRO A 141 1.44 7.52 0.35
C PRO A 141 0.81 8.57 1.30
N GLY A 142 -0.47 8.37 1.61
CA GLY A 142 -1.24 9.27 2.49
C GLY A 142 -1.82 10.52 1.84
N LEU A 143 -1.73 10.68 0.52
CA LEU A 143 -2.41 11.74 -0.24
C LEU A 143 -3.09 11.16 -1.49
N ASP A 144 -4.41 11.30 -1.55
CA ASP A 144 -5.23 10.83 -2.66
C ASP A 144 -5.93 11.99 -3.38
N VAL A 145 -6.31 11.76 -4.63
CA VAL A 145 -7.20 12.64 -5.40
C VAL A 145 -8.45 11.84 -5.73
N LEU A 146 -9.59 12.42 -5.41
CA LEU A 146 -10.91 11.83 -5.56
C LEU A 146 -11.73 12.72 -6.49
N VAL A 147 -12.55 12.11 -7.33
CA VAL A 147 -13.58 12.79 -8.11
C VAL A 147 -14.90 12.47 -7.43
N ALA A 148 -15.61 13.49 -6.98
CA ALA A 148 -16.91 13.31 -6.36
C ALA A 148 -17.82 14.50 -6.59
N ASN A 149 -19.10 14.23 -6.80
CA ASN A 149 -20.18 15.20 -6.76
C ASN A 149 -21.44 14.53 -6.20
N THR A 150 -22.52 15.27 -6.05
CA THR A 150 -23.77 14.75 -5.43
C THR A 150 -24.40 13.58 -6.17
N VAL A 151 -24.07 13.39 -7.45
CA VAL A 151 -24.61 12.32 -8.30
C VAL A 151 -23.68 11.10 -8.31
N ASP A 152 -22.37 11.31 -8.30
CA ASP A 152 -21.33 10.27 -8.28
C ASP A 152 -20.35 10.52 -7.13
N ALA A 153 -20.75 10.09 -5.92
CA ALA A 153 -19.96 10.21 -4.69
C ALA A 153 -19.34 8.88 -4.24
N HIS A 154 -19.38 7.85 -5.09
CA HIS A 154 -19.05 6.48 -4.70
C HIS A 154 -17.62 6.33 -4.16
N GLU A 155 -16.63 6.85 -4.89
CA GLU A 155 -15.22 6.75 -4.48
C GLU A 155 -14.91 7.53 -3.20
N LEU A 156 -15.54 8.69 -3.00
CA LEU A 156 -15.39 9.44 -1.75
C LEU A 156 -15.95 8.66 -0.56
N ARG A 157 -17.10 8.01 -0.72
CA ARG A 157 -17.67 7.13 0.30
C ARG A 157 -16.74 5.95 0.60
N VAL A 158 -16.29 5.24 -0.45
CA VAL A 158 -15.36 4.10 -0.31
C VAL A 158 -14.06 4.52 0.37
N TYR A 159 -13.52 5.69 0.02
CA TYR A 159 -12.33 6.27 0.65
C TYR A 159 -12.53 6.49 2.14
N LEU A 160 -13.62 7.16 2.55
CA LEU A 160 -13.89 7.46 3.95
C LEU A 160 -14.15 6.19 4.78
N GLU A 161 -14.87 5.22 4.22
CA GLU A 161 -15.15 3.94 4.89
C GLU A 161 -13.88 3.09 5.07
N ASN A 162 -12.97 3.12 4.10
CA ASN A 162 -11.77 2.27 4.05
C ASN A 162 -10.47 3.01 4.38
N PHE A 163 -10.57 4.22 4.92
CA PHE A 163 -9.44 5.12 5.14
C PHE A 163 -8.26 4.50 5.89
N SER A 164 -8.51 3.62 6.86
CA SER A 164 -7.46 2.91 7.59
C SER A 164 -7.91 1.52 7.98
N VAL A 165 -7.21 0.47 7.55
CA VAL A 165 -7.51 -0.94 7.94
C VAL A 165 -7.35 -1.18 9.47
N GLY A 166 -6.78 -0.22 10.21
CA GLY A 166 -6.54 -0.30 11.64
C GLY A 166 -7.80 -0.25 12.54
N PRO A 167 -7.61 -0.45 13.85
CA PRO A 167 -8.68 -0.38 14.84
C PRO A 167 -9.34 0.99 14.87
N ARG A 168 -10.61 1.04 15.31
CA ARG A 168 -11.32 2.32 15.52
C ARG A 168 -10.73 3.02 16.73
N GLU A 169 -9.96 4.07 16.49
CA GLU A 169 -9.19 4.75 17.52
C GLU A 169 -9.76 6.10 17.93
N TRP A 170 -10.67 6.67 17.13
CA TRP A 170 -11.35 7.93 17.41
C TRP A 170 -12.65 7.66 18.16
N THR A 171 -12.57 7.72 19.49
CA THR A 171 -13.72 7.68 20.40
C THR A 171 -14.37 9.05 20.55
N VAL A 172 -15.58 9.09 21.13
CA VAL A 172 -16.29 10.34 21.45
C VAL A 172 -15.37 11.36 22.16
N GLU A 173 -14.74 10.98 23.27
CA GLU A 173 -13.81 11.87 24.00
C GLU A 173 -12.61 12.31 23.16
N ARG A 174 -12.10 11.40 22.31
CA ARG A 174 -10.96 11.73 21.47
C ARG A 174 -11.33 12.74 20.40
N VAL A 175 -12.51 12.63 19.80
CA VAL A 175 -13.03 13.59 18.81
C VAL A 175 -13.21 14.98 19.44
N LEU A 176 -13.77 15.05 20.66
CA LEU A 176 -13.90 16.33 21.38
C LEU A 176 -12.53 16.95 21.68
N ASN A 177 -11.58 16.15 22.18
CA ASN A 177 -10.21 16.60 22.42
C ASN A 177 -9.51 17.02 21.11
N THR A 178 -9.79 16.34 19.99
CA THR A 178 -9.31 16.73 18.67
C THR A 178 -9.90 18.08 18.25
N CYS A 179 -11.20 18.32 18.43
CA CYS A 179 -11.80 19.62 18.14
C CYS A 179 -11.14 20.73 18.98
N ALA A 180 -10.90 20.49 20.27
CA ALA A 180 -10.19 21.42 21.14
C ALA A 180 -8.74 21.66 20.69
N ALA A 181 -8.00 20.60 20.35
CA ALA A 181 -6.61 20.68 19.87
C ALA A 181 -6.47 21.49 18.58
N LEU A 182 -7.46 21.40 17.69
CA LEU A 182 -7.51 22.15 16.45
C LEU A 182 -7.98 23.61 16.63
N GLY A 183 -8.35 24.02 17.85
CA GLY A 183 -8.91 25.35 18.12
C GLY A 183 -10.38 25.51 17.68
N LEU A 184 -11.10 24.39 17.53
CA LEU A 184 -12.45 24.32 16.96
C LEU A 184 -13.48 23.87 18.01
N ALA A 185 -13.26 24.20 19.28
CA ALA A 185 -14.14 23.81 20.38
C ALA A 185 -15.58 24.30 20.19
N ASP A 186 -15.77 25.49 19.60
CA ASP A 186 -17.08 26.08 19.33
C ASP A 186 -17.86 25.32 18.23
N LEU A 187 -17.16 24.56 17.39
CA LEU A 187 -17.75 23.70 16.36
C LEU A 187 -17.92 22.25 16.82
N ALA A 188 -17.46 21.91 18.03
CA ALA A 188 -17.52 20.55 18.53
C ALA A 188 -18.99 20.11 18.73
N PRO A 189 -19.40 18.94 18.20
CA PRO A 189 -20.70 18.37 18.53
C PRO A 189 -20.78 17.98 20.01
N THR A 190 -21.98 17.78 20.51
CA THR A 190 -22.19 17.24 21.85
C THR A 190 -21.81 15.75 21.92
N ARG A 191 -21.53 15.25 23.12
CA ARG A 191 -21.28 13.81 23.36
C ARG A 191 -22.41 12.93 22.85
N THR A 192 -23.65 13.38 23.02
CA THR A 192 -24.85 12.66 22.57
C THR A 192 -24.87 12.59 21.04
N GLU A 193 -24.66 13.71 20.34
CA GLU A 193 -24.61 13.71 18.87
C GLU A 193 -23.53 12.78 18.32
N LEU A 194 -22.34 12.76 18.92
CA LEU A 194 -21.26 11.85 18.50
C LEU A 194 -21.62 10.38 18.75
N THR A 195 -22.27 10.09 19.86
CA THR A 195 -22.70 8.72 20.20
C THR A 195 -23.80 8.24 19.25
N ASP A 196 -24.78 9.11 18.97
CA ASP A 196 -25.90 8.82 18.06
C ASP A 196 -25.46 8.66 16.61
N ASP A 197 -24.45 9.42 16.16
CA ASP A 197 -23.84 9.26 14.84
C ASP A 197 -22.98 7.97 14.74
N GLY A 198 -22.67 7.32 15.87
CA GLY A 198 -22.04 6.00 15.91
C GLY A 198 -20.56 5.98 16.25
N PHE A 199 -20.01 7.05 16.83
CA PHE A 199 -18.65 7.03 17.38
C PHE A 199 -18.57 6.12 18.61
N PRO A 200 -17.49 5.33 18.76
CA PRO A 200 -17.35 4.45 19.92
C PRO A 200 -17.11 5.25 21.20
N ALA A 201 -17.79 4.89 22.29
CA ALA A 201 -17.58 5.50 23.60
C ALA A 201 -16.20 5.15 24.19
N LYS A 202 -15.71 3.93 23.94
CA LYS A 202 -14.41 3.41 24.41
C LYS A 202 -13.65 2.78 23.25
N ARG A 203 -12.32 2.83 23.34
CA ARG A 203 -11.45 2.15 22.37
C ARG A 203 -11.74 0.64 22.43
N PRO A 204 -11.89 -0.05 21.30
CA PRO A 204 -12.03 -1.51 21.29
C PRO A 204 -10.82 -2.14 21.98
N ASP A 205 -11.04 -3.21 22.75
CA ASP A 205 -9.94 -3.98 23.32
C ASP A 205 -9.03 -4.49 22.19
N PRO A 206 -7.70 -4.53 22.41
CA PRO A 206 -6.79 -5.11 21.44
C PRO A 206 -7.26 -6.53 21.11
N ALA A 207 -7.39 -6.85 19.82
CA ALA A 207 -7.71 -8.20 19.40
C ALA A 207 -6.76 -9.19 20.11
N PRO A 208 -7.27 -10.32 20.65
CA PRO A 208 -6.42 -11.31 21.29
C PRO A 208 -5.25 -11.65 20.36
N ARG A 209 -4.01 -11.41 20.81
CA ARG A 209 -2.85 -11.83 20.05
C ARG A 209 -2.97 -13.33 19.83
N ALA A 210 -3.00 -13.76 18.57
CA ALA A 210 -2.90 -15.17 18.25
C ALA A 210 -1.71 -15.76 19.01
N PRO A 211 -1.84 -16.94 19.64
CA PRO A 211 -0.71 -17.58 20.30
C PRO A 211 0.46 -17.58 19.32
N ARG A 212 1.59 -16.97 19.70
CA ARG A 212 2.80 -17.11 18.90
C ARG A 212 3.01 -18.61 18.71
N PRO A 213 3.17 -19.11 17.47
CA PRO A 213 3.50 -20.51 17.28
C PRO A 213 4.71 -20.76 18.18
N ARG A 214 4.54 -21.68 19.14
CA ARG A 214 5.61 -22.10 20.02
C ARG A 214 6.74 -22.48 19.07
N ARG A 215 7.85 -21.75 19.11
CA ARG A 215 9.02 -22.09 18.30
C ARG A 215 9.32 -23.53 18.69
N VAL A 216 9.00 -24.47 17.80
CA VAL A 216 9.43 -25.85 17.97
C VAL A 216 10.94 -25.71 17.89
N GLU A 217 11.58 -25.79 19.05
CA GLU A 217 13.02 -25.90 19.11
C GLU A 217 13.36 -27.08 18.21
N PRO A 218 14.21 -26.88 17.17
CA PRO A 218 14.63 -27.99 16.34
C PRO A 218 15.08 -29.11 17.27
N PRO A 219 14.65 -30.36 17.05
CA PRO A 219 15.16 -31.46 17.85
C PRO A 219 16.68 -31.36 17.84
N ALA A 220 17.28 -31.45 19.03
CA ALA A 220 18.73 -31.43 19.17
C ALA A 220 19.33 -32.35 18.09
N PRO A 221 20.38 -31.92 17.37
CA PRO A 221 20.98 -32.76 16.34
C PRO A 221 21.26 -34.13 16.97
N PRO A 222 20.87 -35.24 16.32
CA PRO A 222 21.13 -36.55 16.86
C PRO A 222 22.61 -36.67 17.17
N THR A 223 22.92 -37.04 18.42
CA THR A 223 24.27 -37.31 18.87
C THR A 223 24.87 -38.31 17.89
N GLU A 224 25.87 -37.90 17.11
CA GLU A 224 26.51 -38.78 16.15
C GLU A 224 27.01 -40.03 16.90
N PRO A 225 26.66 -41.25 16.47
CA PRO A 225 27.21 -42.45 17.07
C PRO A 225 28.73 -42.43 16.89
N ALA A 226 29.42 -42.72 18.00
CA ALA A 226 30.86 -42.72 18.13
C ALA A 226 31.57 -43.42 16.96
N LYS A 227 32.75 -42.89 16.63
CA LYS A 227 33.64 -43.28 15.53
C LYS A 227 34.14 -44.75 15.62
N GLU A 228 33.26 -45.73 15.46
CA GLU A 228 33.61 -47.15 15.32
C GLU A 228 33.46 -47.67 13.88
N GLY A 229 32.88 -46.89 12.96
CA GLY A 229 32.71 -47.28 11.55
C GLY A 229 33.94 -47.09 10.64
N LYS A 230 35.00 -46.42 11.11
CA LYS A 230 36.18 -46.10 10.27
C LYS A 230 37.06 -47.30 9.97
N LEU A 231 37.04 -48.33 10.82
CA LEU A 231 37.85 -49.55 10.62
C LEU A 231 37.20 -50.49 9.61
N ALA A 232 35.86 -50.61 9.63
CA ALA A 232 35.11 -51.47 8.72
C ALA A 232 35.18 -50.96 7.26
N GLY A 233 35.11 -49.64 7.05
CA GLY A 233 35.25 -49.06 5.70
C GLY A 233 36.62 -49.30 5.06
N LEU A 234 37.69 -49.34 5.87
CA LEU A 234 39.05 -49.58 5.39
C LEU A 234 39.28 -51.03 4.96
N ILE A 235 38.63 -51.99 5.64
CA ILE A 235 38.65 -53.41 5.29
C ILE A 235 37.92 -53.64 3.96
N VAL A 236 36.72 -53.06 3.79
CA VAL A 236 35.96 -53.19 2.53
C VAL A 236 36.70 -52.56 1.36
N PHE A 237 37.32 -51.39 1.56
CA PHE A 237 38.13 -50.75 0.53
C PHE A 237 39.34 -51.60 0.14
N GLY A 238 40.04 -52.19 1.12
CA GLY A 238 41.16 -53.10 0.86
C GLY A 238 40.76 -54.33 0.03
N LEU A 239 39.61 -54.94 0.34
CA LEU A 239 39.05 -56.08 -0.40
C LEU A 239 38.66 -55.71 -1.83
N ALA A 240 38.06 -54.53 -2.04
CA ALA A 240 37.67 -54.05 -3.36
C ALA A 240 38.90 -53.80 -4.26
N VAL A 241 39.94 -53.17 -3.71
CA VAL A 241 41.20 -52.91 -4.44
C VAL A 241 41.90 -54.22 -4.81
N LEU A 242 41.91 -55.21 -3.92
CA LEU A 242 42.50 -56.52 -4.21
C LEU A 242 41.73 -57.24 -5.33
N GLY A 243 40.40 -57.21 -5.30
CA GLY A 243 39.56 -57.76 -6.37
C GLY A 243 39.82 -57.08 -7.72
N MET A 244 39.93 -55.75 -7.73
CA MET A 244 40.24 -55.00 -8.94
C MET A 244 41.62 -55.35 -9.52
N LEU A 245 42.62 -55.56 -8.66
CA LEU A 245 43.96 -55.98 -9.08
C LEU A 245 43.96 -57.38 -9.71
N ILE A 246 43.18 -58.32 -9.17
CA ILE A 246 43.03 -59.66 -9.75
C ILE A 246 42.40 -59.59 -11.14
N VAL A 247 41.33 -58.79 -11.30
CA VAL A 247 40.69 -58.59 -12.61
C VAL A 247 41.65 -57.91 -13.59
N LEU A 248 42.40 -56.90 -13.16
CA LEU A 248 43.39 -56.22 -13.99
C LEU A 248 44.48 -57.20 -14.48
N VAL A 249 45.00 -58.05 -13.59
CA VAL A 249 45.98 -59.07 -13.97
C VAL A 249 45.38 -60.05 -14.97
N MET A 250 44.12 -60.46 -14.80
CA MET A 250 43.42 -61.32 -15.75
C MET A 250 43.24 -60.65 -17.13
N VAL A 251 42.87 -59.35 -17.16
CA VAL A 251 42.70 -58.59 -18.41
C VAL A 251 44.04 -58.42 -19.13
N ILE A 252 45.14 -58.16 -18.40
CA ILE A 252 46.47 -58.07 -18.99
C ILE A 252 46.89 -59.44 -19.55
N LEU A 253 46.61 -60.54 -18.84
CA LEU A 253 46.88 -61.89 -19.34
C LEU A 253 46.05 -62.21 -20.60
N ALA A 254 44.79 -61.78 -20.64
CA ALA A 254 43.90 -61.97 -21.79
C ALA A 254 44.34 -61.12 -23.01
N LEU A 255 44.77 -59.87 -22.79
CA LEU A 255 45.30 -59.01 -23.86
C LEU A 255 46.65 -59.49 -24.40
N LEU A 256 47.45 -60.19 -23.59
CA LEU A 256 48.69 -60.82 -24.05
C LEU A 256 48.46 -62.10 -24.86
N THR A 257 47.27 -62.72 -24.77
CA THR A 257 46.99 -64.03 -25.37
C THR A 257 46.09 -64.00 -26.60
N ASP A 258 45.43 -62.88 -26.92
CA ASP A 258 44.53 -62.85 -28.08
C ASP A 258 44.94 -61.83 -29.16
N SER A 259 45.28 -62.39 -30.32
CA SER A 259 45.64 -61.68 -31.55
C SER A 259 44.39 -61.24 -32.32
N PRO A 260 44.46 -60.13 -33.08
CA PRO A 260 43.28 -59.46 -33.61
C PRO A 260 42.70 -60.16 -34.84
N SER A 261 41.37 -60.15 -34.98
CA SER A 261 40.72 -60.38 -36.27
C SER A 261 39.56 -59.42 -36.52
N PRO A 262 39.47 -58.80 -37.72
CA PRO A 262 38.68 -57.60 -37.96
C PRO A 262 37.36 -57.90 -38.68
N ARG A 263 36.35 -57.05 -38.45
CA ARG A 263 35.24 -56.85 -39.39
C ARG A 263 34.99 -55.36 -39.61
N THR A 264 35.46 -54.91 -40.78
CA THR A 264 34.97 -53.80 -41.62
C THR A 264 33.49 -54.05 -41.97
N VAL A 265 32.58 -53.08 -42.10
CA VAL A 265 32.46 -52.01 -43.11
C VAL A 265 31.42 -51.00 -42.57
N SER A 266 31.82 -49.74 -42.36
CA SER A 266 31.38 -48.51 -43.08
C SER A 266 29.87 -48.29 -43.22
N ASP A 267 29.37 -47.21 -42.63
CA ASP A 267 28.99 -46.04 -43.42
C ASP A 267 28.98 -44.75 -42.58
N ILE A 268 29.51 -43.70 -43.20
CA ILE A 268 29.74 -42.36 -42.69
C ILE A 268 28.62 -41.48 -43.24
N THR A 269 27.97 -40.66 -42.42
CA THR A 269 27.53 -39.31 -42.84
C THR A 269 27.43 -38.37 -41.62
N GLU A 270 28.46 -37.55 -41.50
CA GLU A 270 28.47 -36.11 -41.23
C GLU A 270 27.40 -35.44 -40.34
N SER A 271 27.93 -34.85 -39.26
CA SER A 271 27.95 -33.41 -38.99
C SER A 271 26.63 -32.64 -38.87
N THR A 272 26.27 -32.26 -37.64
CA THR A 272 25.92 -30.85 -37.35
C THR A 272 26.20 -30.51 -35.88
N THR A 273 27.10 -29.55 -35.68
CA THR A 273 27.38 -28.84 -34.43
C THR A 273 26.14 -28.11 -33.91
N PRO A 274 25.75 -28.22 -32.63
CA PRO A 274 24.86 -27.24 -32.01
C PRO A 274 25.70 -26.06 -31.49
N ALA A 275 25.39 -24.87 -32.00
CA ALA A 275 25.81 -23.60 -31.43
C ALA A 275 25.22 -23.38 -30.01
N PRO A 276 25.82 -22.50 -29.18
CA PRO A 276 25.49 -22.39 -27.76
C PRO A 276 24.10 -21.81 -27.53
N VAL A 277 23.40 -22.41 -26.56
CA VAL A 277 22.09 -21.97 -26.08
C VAL A 277 22.20 -20.58 -25.47
N THR A 278 21.51 -19.60 -26.07
CA THR A 278 21.32 -18.27 -25.48
C THR A 278 20.37 -18.41 -24.29
N VAL A 279 20.87 -18.17 -23.07
CA VAL A 279 20.05 -18.12 -21.86
C VAL A 279 19.13 -16.90 -21.98
N THR A 280 17.86 -17.16 -22.29
CA THR A 280 16.79 -16.17 -22.22
C THR A 280 16.49 -15.93 -20.75
N HIS A 281 16.97 -14.79 -20.21
CA HIS A 281 16.52 -14.30 -18.92
C HIS A 281 15.02 -14.02 -18.98
N ARG A 282 14.21 -14.85 -18.32
CA ARG A 282 12.82 -14.51 -18.01
C ARG A 282 12.83 -13.28 -17.09
N PRO A 283 12.02 -12.24 -17.35
CA PRO A 283 11.89 -11.13 -16.42
C PRO A 283 11.24 -11.65 -15.13
N ALA A 284 11.96 -11.56 -14.02
CA ALA A 284 11.41 -11.82 -12.70
C ALA A 284 10.35 -10.75 -12.40
N HIS A 285 9.13 -11.18 -12.10
CA HIS A 285 8.09 -10.29 -11.59
C HIS A 285 8.50 -9.81 -10.19
N CYS A 286 9.01 -8.58 -10.14
CA CYS A 286 9.34 -7.91 -8.89
C CYS A 286 8.06 -7.36 -8.25
N TRP A 287 7.87 -7.65 -6.98
CA TRP A 287 6.80 -7.13 -6.13
C TRP A 287 7.36 -6.08 -5.17
N PRO A 288 6.54 -5.15 -4.64
CA PRO A 288 7.05 -4.07 -3.82
C PRO A 288 7.63 -4.60 -2.49
N PHE A 289 8.79 -4.04 -2.10
CA PHE A 289 9.60 -4.28 -0.88
C PHE A 289 10.76 -5.30 -0.91
N GLN A 290 11.31 -5.66 -2.09
CA GLN A 290 12.64 -6.31 -2.15
C GLN A 290 13.76 -5.31 -2.48
N SER A 291 14.87 -5.38 -1.75
CA SER A 291 16.01 -4.47 -1.87
C SER A 291 17.08 -4.92 -2.86
N ASP A 292 16.97 -6.11 -3.46
CA ASP A 292 18.02 -6.69 -4.31
C ASP A 292 17.45 -7.48 -5.50
N CYS A 293 16.51 -6.88 -6.23
CA CYS A 293 16.00 -7.37 -7.52
C CYS A 293 15.97 -6.24 -8.55
#